data_AF-A0A3P8NU14-F1
#
_entry.id   AF-A0A3P8NU14-F1
#
_cell.length_a   1.000
_cell.length_b   1.000
_cell.length_c   1.000
_cell.angle_alpha   90.00
_cell.angle_beta   90.00
_cell.angle_gamma   90.00
#
_symmetry.space_group_name_H-M   'P 1'
#
loop_
_entity.id
_entity.type
_entity.pdbx_description
1 polymer ?
#
loop_
_entity_poly.entity_id
_entity_poly.type
_entity_poly.pdbx_seq_one_letter_code
_entity_poly.pdbx_strand_id
1 'polypeptide(L)'
;MTVNTVLTPSMTSSNSMSSGYCSLDDESEDFTFFTAKTSFFRKPRQTTKQNAAKEEEKGATKDLSVEEVRARIEAYNAQVTENGMKLASDGSYTGFIKVHLRLNRPVTVHGVDPSASEGASKQVSDRLQAPPKEQEATDSEHSEKRTSFYLPSDSVKQLHISSQTTTGEVIKGLLKKFMVLDDPRKFALYRQTHRDGQDLFQKLPLSDHPLLLRLIAGPDPEQLSFVLKENQTGEVEWHAFSVPELQNFLVILQKEEAERIRAVEQKYTVYRKKLQQALQQHTP
;
A
#
# COMPACT_ATOMS: atom_id res chain seq x y z
N MET A 1 79.86 39.78 14.54
CA MET A 1 79.62 39.20 15.89
C MET A 1 78.65 40.09 16.64
N THR A 2 77.84 39.46 17.49
CA THR A 2 76.84 39.98 18.45
C THR A 2 75.53 40.60 17.93
N VAL A 3 74.49 39.78 18.14
CA VAL A 3 73.04 40.00 18.16
C VAL A 3 72.58 40.65 19.47
N ASN A 4 71.43 41.34 19.42
CA ASN A 4 70.35 41.48 20.43
C ASN A 4 69.51 42.74 20.07
N THR A 5 68.20 42.90 20.27
CA THR A 5 67.06 42.07 20.69
C THR A 5 65.77 42.85 20.33
N VAL A 6 64.67 42.11 20.23
CA VAL A 6 63.25 42.45 19.99
C VAL A 6 62.70 43.70 20.68
N LEU A 7 61.71 44.37 20.05
CA LEU A 7 60.50 44.95 20.70
C LEU A 7 59.45 45.34 19.64
N THR A 8 58.21 44.86 19.79
CA THR A 8 56.99 45.44 19.19
C THR A 8 56.48 46.58 20.07
N PRO A 9 55.68 47.52 19.54
CA PRO A 9 54.25 47.47 19.85
C PRO A 9 53.31 48.02 18.75
N SER A 10 52.04 47.64 18.94
CA SER A 10 50.82 48.08 18.26
C SER A 10 50.48 49.56 18.47
N MET A 11 49.81 50.20 17.50
CA MET A 11 48.65 51.08 17.71
C MET A 11 48.19 51.70 16.36
N THR A 12 46.87 51.81 16.19
CA THR A 12 46.08 52.94 15.62
C THR A 12 44.99 52.56 14.58
N SER A 13 43.74 52.72 15.04
CA SER A 13 42.59 53.42 14.43
C SER A 13 42.29 53.29 12.93
N SER A 14 41.04 52.93 12.61
CA SER A 14 40.04 53.89 12.08
C SER A 14 38.72 53.21 11.67
N ASN A 15 37.59 53.74 12.14
CA ASN A 15 36.25 53.51 11.61
C ASN A 15 36.09 54.17 10.23
N SER A 16 35.37 53.53 9.29
CA SER A 16 34.07 54.00 8.76
C SER A 16 33.69 53.44 7.38
N MET A 17 32.37 53.29 7.19
CA MET A 17 31.56 53.31 5.94
C MET A 17 31.11 51.98 5.30
N SER A 18 29.90 51.57 5.70
CA SER A 18 28.67 51.46 4.86
C SER A 18 28.70 50.73 3.51
N SER A 19 27.98 49.60 3.44
CA SER A 19 27.12 49.13 2.33
C SER A 19 26.52 47.80 2.79
N GLY A 20 25.24 47.68 3.16
CA GLY A 20 24.12 47.80 2.25
C GLY A 20 23.94 46.49 1.46
N TYR A 21 23.36 45.45 2.05
CA TYR A 21 22.54 44.44 1.36
C TYR A 21 21.74 43.62 2.39
N CYS A 22 20.41 43.71 2.28
CA CYS A 22 19.45 42.82 2.94
C CYS A 22 19.65 41.41 2.39
N SER A 23 20.00 40.44 3.25
CA SER A 23 19.72 39.04 2.98
C SER A 23 18.38 38.73 3.66
N LEU A 24 17.33 38.74 2.84
CA LEU A 24 16.09 38.03 3.14
C LEU A 24 16.42 36.54 2.98
N ASP A 25 16.73 35.87 4.09
CA ASP A 25 16.69 34.41 4.13
C ASP A 25 15.21 34.01 4.12
N ASP A 26 14.72 33.80 2.90
CA ASP A 26 13.48 33.11 2.58
C ASP A 26 13.72 31.60 2.75
N GLU A 27 13.79 31.16 4.01
CA GLU A 27 13.73 29.76 4.40
C GLU A 27 12.42 29.49 5.14
N SER A 28 11.38 29.11 4.41
CA SER A 28 10.57 27.99 4.86
C SER A 28 9.91 27.31 3.67
N GLU A 29 10.63 26.31 3.19
CA GLU A 29 10.14 25.21 2.36
C GLU A 29 8.81 24.66 2.88
N ASP A 30 7.99 24.23 1.92
CA ASP A 30 6.89 23.29 2.10
C ASP A 30 7.29 22.13 3.02
N PHE A 31 6.76 22.10 4.24
CA PHE A 31 6.70 20.86 5.02
C PHE A 31 5.25 20.45 5.19
N THR A 32 4.77 19.72 4.19
CA THR A 32 3.56 18.89 4.28
C THR A 32 3.83 17.79 5.31
N PHE A 33 3.44 18.03 6.56
CA PHE A 33 3.57 17.02 7.61
C PHE A 33 2.60 15.87 7.34
N PHE A 34 3.14 14.72 6.93
CA PHE A 34 2.43 13.47 6.75
C PHE A 34 2.03 12.92 8.13
N THR A 35 0.92 13.39 8.68
CA THR A 35 0.29 12.76 9.84
C THR A 35 -0.50 11.55 9.32
N ALA A 36 -0.14 10.35 9.76
CA ALA A 36 -0.94 9.17 9.51
C ALA A 36 -2.37 9.46 10.00
N LYS A 37 -3.36 9.37 9.11
CA LYS A 37 -4.77 9.56 9.44
C LYS A 37 -5.22 8.41 10.34
N THR A 38 -5.13 8.58 11.65
CA THR A 38 -5.73 7.66 12.60
C THR A 38 -7.21 8.03 12.75
N SER A 39 -8.08 7.10 12.38
CA SER A 39 -9.53 7.24 12.55
C SER A 39 -9.85 7.15 14.04
N PHE A 40 -10.31 8.25 14.63
CA PHE A 40 -10.74 8.31 16.03
C PHE A 40 -12.06 7.55 16.25
N PHE A 41 -12.10 6.61 17.20
CA PHE A 41 -13.35 6.13 17.80
C PHE A 41 -13.30 6.01 19.33
N ARG A 42 -14.50 6.23 19.90
CA ARG A 42 -14.86 6.45 21.30
C ARG A 42 -14.53 5.28 22.24
N LYS A 43 -14.22 5.62 23.49
CA LYS A 43 -14.09 4.71 24.66
C LYS A 43 -15.37 3.90 24.94
N PRO A 44 -15.23 2.59 25.23
CA PRO A 44 -16.13 1.86 26.12
C PRO A 44 -15.48 1.59 27.49
N ARG A 45 -16.35 1.50 28.51
CA ARG A 45 -16.06 1.27 29.93
C ARG A 45 -15.46 -0.14 30.18
N GLN A 46 -14.55 -0.20 31.15
CA GLN A 46 -13.92 -1.41 31.67
C GLN A 46 -14.92 -2.31 32.43
N THR A 47 -14.93 -3.60 32.10
CA THR A 47 -15.27 -4.69 33.04
C THR A 47 -14.36 -5.89 32.81
N THR A 48 -14.10 -6.58 33.91
CA THR A 48 -12.92 -7.38 34.22
C THR A 48 -13.03 -8.86 33.85
N LYS A 49 -11.96 -9.41 33.25
CA LYS A 49 -11.48 -10.82 33.22
C LYS A 49 -12.42 -11.93 32.69
N GLN A 50 -11.91 -12.72 31.73
CA GLN A 50 -11.45 -14.10 31.99
C GLN A 50 -10.68 -14.67 30.78
N ASN A 51 -9.77 -15.61 31.10
CA ASN A 51 -8.80 -16.26 30.21
C ASN A 51 -9.44 -16.89 28.96
N ALA A 52 -8.82 -16.68 27.80
CA ALA A 52 -9.00 -17.54 26.63
C ALA A 52 -7.67 -17.73 25.93
N ALA A 53 -7.41 -18.98 25.56
CA ALA A 53 -6.14 -19.50 25.08
C ALA A 53 -5.62 -18.75 23.85
N LYS A 54 -4.29 -18.65 23.76
CA LYS A 54 -3.58 -18.37 22.51
C LYS A 54 -3.97 -19.44 21.48
N GLU A 55 -4.92 -19.11 20.61
CA GLU A 55 -5.00 -19.76 19.30
C GLU A 55 -3.98 -19.05 18.39
N GLU A 56 -2.73 -19.51 18.46
CA GLU A 56 -1.88 -19.47 17.26
C GLU A 56 -2.55 -20.35 16.22
N GLU A 57 -3.36 -19.74 15.33
CA GLU A 57 -3.75 -20.43 14.11
C GLU A 57 -2.52 -20.53 13.21
N LYS A 58 -1.76 -21.60 13.43
CA LYS A 58 -0.72 -22.09 12.52
C LYS A 58 -1.31 -22.11 11.11
N GLY A 59 -0.83 -21.22 10.26
CA GLY A 59 -0.95 -21.30 8.80
C GLY A 59 -0.20 -22.54 8.33
N ALA A 60 -0.81 -23.71 8.52
CA ALA A 60 -0.41 -24.96 7.91
C ALA A 60 -1.49 -25.27 6.88
N THR A 61 -1.12 -25.26 5.61
CA THR A 61 -1.87 -25.88 4.53
C THR A 61 -2.17 -27.31 4.95
N LYS A 62 -3.37 -27.56 5.48
CA LYS A 62 -3.84 -28.91 5.77
C LYS A 62 -4.10 -29.56 4.43
N ASP A 63 -3.23 -30.49 4.04
CA ASP A 63 -3.49 -31.37 2.91
C ASP A 63 -4.68 -32.26 3.31
N LEU A 64 -5.86 -31.91 2.80
CA LEU A 64 -7.09 -32.66 3.02
C LEU A 64 -7.07 -33.95 2.20
N SER A 65 -7.57 -35.05 2.76
CA SER A 65 -7.76 -36.28 1.98
C SER A 65 -8.85 -36.10 0.92
N VAL A 66 -8.87 -36.94 -0.12
CA VAL A 66 -9.90 -36.88 -1.17
C VAL A 66 -11.30 -37.10 -0.59
N GLU A 67 -11.43 -37.98 0.41
CA GLU A 67 -12.69 -38.22 1.13
C GLU A 67 -13.13 -36.99 1.93
N GLU A 68 -12.20 -36.32 2.62
CA GLU A 68 -12.48 -35.09 3.36
C GLU A 68 -12.90 -33.95 2.42
N VAL A 69 -12.23 -33.82 1.27
CA VAL A 69 -12.60 -32.84 0.23
C VAL A 69 -14.02 -33.14 -0.27
N ARG A 70 -14.35 -34.40 -0.57
CA ARG A 70 -15.69 -34.79 -1.01
C ARG A 70 -16.76 -34.42 0.03
N ALA A 71 -16.54 -34.78 1.29
CA ALA A 71 -17.47 -34.49 2.37
C ALA A 71 -17.65 -32.97 2.58
N ARG A 72 -16.58 -32.19 2.51
CA ARG A 72 -16.65 -30.73 2.60
C ARG A 72 -17.38 -30.10 1.41
N ILE A 73 -17.17 -30.60 0.20
CA ILE A 73 -17.88 -30.13 -1.00
C ILE A 73 -19.38 -30.40 -0.87
N GLU A 74 -19.76 -31.58 -0.38
CA GLU A 74 -21.17 -31.92 -0.13
C GLU A 74 -21.80 -30.98 0.92
N ALA A 75 -21.12 -30.77 2.05
CA ALA A 75 -21.57 -29.85 3.09
C ALA A 75 -21.62 -28.38 2.61
N TYR A 76 -20.68 -27.96 1.76
CA TYR A 76 -20.66 -26.65 1.12
C TYR A 76 -21.86 -26.49 0.19
N ASN A 77 -22.07 -27.46 -0.70
CA ASN A 77 -23.13 -27.43 -1.71
C ASN A 77 -24.53 -27.53 -1.09
N ALA A 78 -24.69 -28.17 0.07
CA ALA A 78 -25.95 -28.18 0.81
C ALA A 78 -26.40 -26.78 1.28
N GLN A 79 -25.47 -25.84 1.41
CA GLN A 79 -25.73 -24.48 1.89
C GLN A 79 -25.89 -23.46 0.76
N VAL A 80 -25.61 -23.82 -0.50
CA VAL A 80 -25.68 -22.90 -1.64
C VAL A 80 -26.61 -23.43 -2.73
N THR A 81 -27.44 -22.55 -3.28
CA THR A 81 -28.32 -22.88 -4.40
C THR A 81 -27.62 -22.73 -5.75
N GLU A 82 -26.64 -21.85 -5.83
CA GLU A 82 -25.84 -21.57 -7.02
C GLU A 82 -24.35 -21.46 -6.64
N ASN A 83 -23.45 -21.58 -7.62
CA ASN A 83 -22.01 -21.42 -7.42
C ASN A 83 -21.36 -22.44 -6.46
N GLY A 84 -21.93 -23.65 -6.39
CA GLY A 84 -21.33 -24.78 -5.68
C GLY A 84 -19.99 -25.23 -6.26
N MET A 85 -19.33 -26.13 -5.53
CA MET A 85 -18.07 -26.74 -5.95
C MET A 85 -18.29 -28.09 -6.64
N LYS A 86 -17.38 -28.45 -7.54
CA LYS A 86 -17.41 -29.71 -8.29
C LYS A 86 -16.11 -30.47 -8.12
N LEU A 87 -16.20 -31.71 -7.66
CA LEU A 87 -15.07 -32.63 -7.57
C LEU A 87 -14.87 -33.34 -8.92
N ALA A 88 -13.64 -33.38 -9.40
CA ALA A 88 -13.23 -34.12 -10.59
C ALA A 88 -12.69 -35.52 -10.22
N SER A 89 -12.54 -36.39 -11.22
CA SER A 89 -12.10 -37.78 -11.04
C SER A 89 -10.65 -37.91 -10.54
N ASP A 90 -9.82 -36.91 -10.80
CA ASP A 90 -8.42 -36.84 -10.38
C ASP A 90 -8.23 -36.30 -8.95
N GLY A 91 -9.34 -36.03 -8.23
CA GLY A 91 -9.32 -35.44 -6.90
C GLY A 91 -9.18 -33.92 -6.89
N SER A 92 -8.96 -33.28 -8.04
CA SER A 92 -9.04 -31.83 -8.15
C SER A 92 -10.49 -31.36 -8.03
N TYR A 93 -10.70 -30.10 -7.67
CA TYR A 93 -12.04 -29.53 -7.61
C TYR A 93 -12.06 -28.11 -8.14
N THR A 94 -13.24 -27.67 -8.57
CA THR A 94 -13.48 -26.33 -9.11
C THR A 94 -14.62 -25.68 -8.35
N GLY A 95 -14.64 -24.35 -8.32
CA GLY A 95 -15.66 -23.60 -7.63
C GLY A 95 -15.45 -22.11 -7.78
N PHE A 96 -16.23 -21.35 -7.01
CA PHE A 96 -16.26 -19.89 -7.13
C PHE A 96 -15.69 -19.21 -5.90
N ILE A 97 -14.95 -18.13 -6.14
CA ILE A 97 -14.59 -17.16 -5.09
C ILE A 97 -15.05 -15.76 -5.50
N LYS A 98 -15.37 -14.92 -4.51
CA LYS A 98 -15.63 -13.50 -4.70
C LYS A 98 -14.47 -12.71 -4.10
N VAL A 99 -13.87 -11.83 -4.90
CA VAL A 99 -12.77 -10.95 -4.50
C VAL A 99 -13.24 -9.51 -4.59
N HIS A 100 -13.13 -8.76 -3.48
CA HIS A 100 -13.36 -7.32 -3.45
C HIS A 100 -12.08 -6.62 -3.88
N LEU A 101 -12.18 -5.68 -4.82
CA LEU A 101 -11.04 -4.89 -5.30
C LEU A 101 -11.07 -3.52 -4.61
N ARG A 102 -10.10 -3.32 -3.71
CA ARG A 102 -9.87 -2.07 -2.99
C ARG A 102 -8.56 -1.44 -3.46
N LEU A 103 -8.61 -0.85 -4.65
CA LEU A 103 -7.47 -0.17 -5.26
C LEU A 103 -7.65 1.35 -5.06
N ASN A 104 -6.69 1.98 -4.38
CA ASN A 104 -6.81 3.37 -3.92
C ASN A 104 -6.16 4.41 -4.86
N ARG A 105 -5.58 3.99 -5.98
CA ARG A 105 -4.91 4.87 -6.95
C ARG A 105 -5.56 4.80 -8.33
N PRO A 106 -5.49 5.88 -9.13
CA PRO A 106 -5.72 5.81 -10.56
C PRO A 106 -4.79 4.75 -11.14
N VAL A 107 -5.36 3.70 -11.71
CA VAL A 107 -4.56 2.65 -12.33
C VAL A 107 -4.27 3.04 -13.76
N THR A 108 -3.04 2.80 -14.22
CA THR A 108 -2.75 2.94 -15.65
C THR A 108 -3.38 1.75 -16.38
N VAL A 109 -4.21 2.02 -17.39
CA VAL A 109 -4.73 1.00 -18.32
C VAL A 109 -4.31 1.34 -19.75
N HIS A 110 -4.20 0.34 -20.62
CA HIS A 110 -4.03 0.60 -22.05
C HIS A 110 -5.30 1.28 -22.60
N GLY A 111 -5.12 2.40 -23.29
CA GLY A 111 -6.21 3.05 -24.01
C GLY A 111 -6.76 2.13 -25.09
N VAL A 112 -8.06 1.83 -25.04
CA VAL A 112 -8.74 1.14 -26.15
C VAL A 112 -9.06 2.21 -27.20
N ASP A 113 -8.32 2.24 -28.30
CA ASP A 113 -8.73 3.00 -29.49
C ASP A 113 -9.92 2.25 -30.12
N PRO A 114 -11.11 2.84 -30.24
CA PRO A 114 -12.32 2.18 -30.76
C PRO A 114 -12.30 1.95 -32.29
N SER A 115 -11.12 1.96 -32.92
CA SER A 115 -10.96 1.96 -34.39
C SER A 115 -10.43 0.66 -34.99
N ALA A 116 -10.18 -0.39 -34.20
CA ALA A 116 -9.61 -1.65 -34.72
C ALA A 116 -10.61 -2.81 -34.64
N SER A 117 -11.80 -2.61 -35.19
CA SER A 117 -12.70 -3.71 -35.53
C SER A 117 -13.37 -3.38 -36.87
N GLU A 118 -12.73 -3.81 -37.97
CA GLU A 118 -13.38 -4.25 -39.20
C GLU A 118 -12.35 -4.77 -40.22
N GLY A 119 -12.53 -6.00 -40.71
CA GLY A 119 -12.23 -6.32 -42.12
C GLY A 119 -10.91 -7.01 -42.50
N ALA A 120 -10.89 -8.34 -42.37
CA ALA A 120 -10.62 -9.32 -43.44
C ALA A 120 -9.36 -9.27 -44.37
N SER A 121 -8.57 -10.36 -44.25
CA SER A 121 -8.18 -11.31 -45.34
C SER A 121 -6.87 -11.17 -46.18
N LYS A 122 -6.28 -12.38 -46.40
CA LYS A 122 -5.35 -12.89 -47.46
C LYS A 122 -3.82 -12.74 -47.24
N GLN A 123 -3.11 -13.89 -47.10
CA GLN A 123 -2.22 -14.58 -48.09
C GLN A 123 -0.95 -13.79 -48.44
N VAL A 124 0.25 -14.30 -48.72
CA VAL A 124 0.97 -15.59 -48.80
C VAL A 124 2.46 -15.18 -48.94
N SER A 125 3.37 -16.09 -48.60
CA SER A 125 4.83 -16.16 -48.90
C SER A 125 5.50 -15.10 -49.81
N ASP A 126 6.71 -14.65 -49.46
CA ASP A 126 7.97 -15.14 -50.06
C ASP A 126 9.19 -14.24 -49.71
N ARG A 127 10.35 -14.91 -49.62
CA ARG A 127 11.76 -14.46 -49.79
C ARG A 127 12.60 -13.83 -48.68
N LEU A 128 13.75 -14.49 -48.55
CA LEU A 128 14.92 -14.27 -47.70
C LEU A 128 15.94 -13.29 -48.31
N GLN A 129 16.64 -12.59 -47.40
CA GLN A 129 18.06 -12.12 -47.42
C GLN A 129 18.50 -10.89 -48.26
N ALA A 130 18.89 -9.79 -47.59
CA ALA A 130 20.29 -9.49 -47.16
C ALA A 130 20.41 -8.13 -46.37
N PRO A 131 21.47 -7.88 -45.55
CA PRO A 131 21.61 -6.77 -44.58
C PRO A 131 22.71 -5.72 -44.97
N PRO A 132 23.21 -4.84 -44.07
CA PRO A 132 22.58 -3.71 -43.38
C PRO A 132 23.19 -2.34 -43.80
N LYS A 133 22.47 -1.23 -43.60
CA LYS A 133 23.07 0.11 -43.57
C LYS A 133 22.71 0.82 -42.28
N GLU A 134 23.76 1.23 -41.58
CA GLU A 134 23.77 2.07 -40.39
C GLU A 134 23.26 3.48 -40.74
N GLN A 135 22.39 4.06 -39.92
CA GLN A 135 22.57 5.38 -39.28
C GLN A 135 21.31 5.90 -38.58
N GLU A 136 21.53 6.26 -37.32
CA GLU A 136 20.97 7.40 -36.56
C GLU A 136 19.46 7.55 -36.29
N ALA A 137 19.14 7.38 -35.01
CA ALA A 137 18.38 8.31 -34.18
C ALA A 137 17.17 9.02 -34.82
N THR A 138 15.98 8.45 -34.59
CA THR A 138 14.79 9.27 -34.27
C THR A 138 14.07 8.63 -33.09
N ASP A 139 14.25 9.26 -31.94
CA ASP A 139 13.42 9.14 -30.76
C ASP A 139 12.04 9.72 -31.12
N SER A 140 11.03 8.86 -31.28
CA SER A 140 9.69 9.28 -31.72
C SER A 140 8.62 8.30 -31.25
N GLU A 141 8.19 8.51 -30.01
CA GLU A 141 6.77 8.48 -29.63
C GLU A 141 5.98 7.20 -29.97
N HIS A 142 6.33 6.09 -29.32
CA HIS A 142 5.29 5.23 -28.76
C HIS A 142 4.97 5.69 -27.35
N SER A 143 4.51 6.93 -27.22
CA SER A 143 3.69 7.33 -26.08
C SER A 143 2.40 6.54 -26.21
N GLU A 144 2.41 5.29 -25.75
CA GLU A 144 1.18 4.57 -25.45
C GLU A 144 0.36 5.52 -24.60
N LYS A 145 -0.76 6.01 -25.17
CA LYS A 145 -1.66 6.98 -24.56
C LYS A 145 -2.04 6.43 -23.18
N ARG A 146 -1.33 6.92 -22.17
CA ARG A 146 -1.38 6.43 -20.80
C ARG A 146 -2.64 6.99 -20.16
N THR A 147 -3.78 6.38 -20.46
CA THR A 147 -5.06 6.82 -19.91
C THR A 147 -5.23 6.24 -18.51
N SER A 148 -5.32 7.12 -17.51
CA SER A 148 -5.63 6.74 -16.12
C SER A 148 -7.14 6.53 -16.02
N PHE A 149 -7.62 5.32 -16.27
CA PHE A 149 -9.02 4.99 -16.00
C PHE A 149 -9.17 4.54 -14.55
N TYR A 150 -10.23 5.02 -13.93
CA TYR A 150 -10.66 4.56 -12.62
C TYR A 150 -11.22 3.15 -12.75
N LEU A 151 -10.67 2.21 -11.98
CA LEU A 151 -11.46 1.05 -11.59
C LEU A 151 -12.54 1.57 -10.62
N PRO A 152 -13.83 1.25 -10.80
CA PRO A 152 -14.86 1.64 -9.84
C PRO A 152 -14.46 1.15 -8.46
N SER A 153 -14.33 2.08 -7.50
CA SER A 153 -14.00 1.80 -6.11
C SER A 153 -14.97 0.74 -5.55
N ASP A 154 -14.44 -0.28 -4.86
CA ASP A 154 -15.20 -1.43 -4.32
C ASP A 154 -15.87 -2.33 -5.38
N SER A 155 -15.20 -2.55 -6.52
CA SER A 155 -15.63 -3.58 -7.48
C SER A 155 -15.50 -4.99 -6.88
N VAL A 156 -16.55 -5.80 -6.97
CA VAL A 156 -16.50 -7.23 -6.60
C VAL A 156 -16.38 -8.08 -7.84
N LYS A 157 -15.42 -9.02 -7.85
CA LYS A 157 -15.26 -9.99 -8.93
C LYS A 157 -15.46 -11.42 -8.46
N GLN A 158 -16.41 -12.09 -9.08
CA GLN A 158 -16.57 -13.53 -8.97
C GLN A 158 -15.66 -14.23 -9.99
N LEU A 159 -14.89 -15.20 -9.52
CA LEU A 159 -13.96 -16.00 -10.31
C LEU A 159 -14.32 -17.47 -10.18
N HIS A 160 -14.34 -18.18 -11.30
CA HIS A 160 -14.39 -19.64 -11.32
C HIS A 160 -12.95 -20.15 -11.44
N ILE A 161 -12.49 -20.90 -10.44
CA ILE A 161 -11.10 -21.34 -10.31
C ILE A 161 -11.01 -22.82 -9.91
N SER A 162 -9.83 -23.40 -10.02
CA SER A 162 -9.54 -24.77 -9.56
C SER A 162 -8.86 -24.78 -8.19
N SER A 163 -8.81 -25.96 -7.57
CA SER A 163 -8.10 -26.20 -6.32
C SER A 163 -6.60 -25.93 -6.40
N GLN A 164 -6.03 -25.98 -7.60
CA GLN A 164 -4.62 -25.71 -7.87
C GLN A 164 -4.34 -24.23 -8.11
N THR A 165 -5.38 -23.41 -8.34
CA THR A 165 -5.20 -21.98 -8.62
C THR A 165 -4.60 -21.30 -7.39
N THR A 166 -3.44 -20.69 -7.58
CA THR A 166 -2.68 -20.02 -6.52
C THR A 166 -3.15 -18.58 -6.31
N THR A 167 -2.87 -18.03 -5.13
CA THR A 167 -3.07 -16.61 -4.83
C THR A 167 -2.37 -15.71 -5.86
N GLY A 168 -1.15 -16.05 -6.25
CA GLY A 168 -0.40 -15.29 -7.26
C GLY A 168 -1.09 -15.26 -8.63
N GLU A 169 -1.70 -16.36 -9.06
CA GLU A 169 -2.49 -16.41 -10.29
C GLU A 169 -3.78 -15.61 -10.19
N VAL A 170 -4.46 -15.65 -9.04
CA VAL A 170 -5.64 -14.82 -8.79
C VAL A 170 -5.30 -13.33 -8.90
N ILE A 171 -4.20 -12.89 -8.27
CA ILE A 171 -3.73 -11.50 -8.36
C ILE A 171 -3.45 -11.13 -9.81
N LYS A 172 -2.58 -11.88 -10.51
CA LYS A 172 -2.23 -11.60 -11.91
C LYS A 172 -3.46 -11.60 -12.83
N GLY A 173 -4.36 -12.56 -12.66
CA GLY A 173 -5.58 -12.69 -13.45
C GLY A 173 -6.53 -11.53 -13.25
N LEU A 174 -6.69 -11.06 -12.01
CA LEU A 174 -7.49 -9.87 -11.70
C LEU A 174 -6.87 -8.60 -12.30
N LEU A 175 -5.58 -8.37 -12.09
CA LEU A 175 -4.88 -7.20 -12.63
C LEU A 175 -4.99 -7.15 -14.16
N LYS A 176 -4.73 -8.27 -14.85
CA LYS A 176 -4.90 -8.37 -16.30
C LYS A 176 -6.34 -8.08 -16.73
N LYS A 177 -7.32 -8.64 -16.03
CA LYS A 177 -8.75 -8.48 -16.34
C LYS A 177 -9.23 -7.03 -16.22
N PHE A 178 -8.62 -6.28 -15.31
CA PHE A 178 -8.90 -4.87 -15.10
C PHE A 178 -7.85 -3.96 -15.75
N MET A 179 -7.02 -4.52 -16.65
CA MET A 179 -6.00 -3.82 -17.44
C MET A 179 -4.99 -3.02 -16.59
N VAL A 180 -4.74 -3.46 -15.36
CA VAL A 180 -3.79 -2.84 -14.44
C VAL A 180 -2.36 -3.11 -14.90
N LEU A 181 -1.61 -2.05 -15.26
CA LEU A 181 -0.23 -2.16 -15.74
C LEU A 181 0.83 -2.16 -14.62
N ASP A 182 0.43 -1.88 -13.39
CA ASP A 182 1.34 -1.90 -12.24
C ASP A 182 1.89 -3.30 -11.96
N ASP A 183 3.10 -3.35 -11.40
CA ASP A 183 3.74 -4.60 -11.01
C ASP A 183 2.83 -5.38 -10.02
N PRO A 184 2.48 -6.65 -10.31
CA PRO A 184 1.70 -7.51 -9.42
C PRO A 184 2.24 -7.57 -7.98
N ARG A 185 3.54 -7.35 -7.76
CA ARG A 185 4.16 -7.30 -6.42
C ARG A 185 3.68 -6.13 -5.57
N LYS A 186 3.17 -5.06 -6.20
CA LYS A 186 2.51 -3.95 -5.50
C LYS A 186 1.14 -4.34 -4.96
N PHE A 187 0.62 -5.53 -5.27
CA PHE A 187 -0.69 -5.96 -4.81
C PHE A 187 -0.57 -7.18 -3.90
N ALA A 188 -1.58 -7.37 -3.06
CA ALA A 188 -1.73 -8.56 -2.27
C ALA A 188 -3.21 -8.92 -2.13
N LEU A 189 -3.45 -10.23 -2.09
CA LEU A 189 -4.75 -10.77 -1.75
C LEU A 189 -4.76 -11.01 -0.24
N TYR A 190 -5.82 -10.57 0.41
CA TYR A 190 -6.04 -10.75 1.83
C TYR A 190 -7.23 -11.68 2.03
N ARG A 191 -7.14 -12.56 3.03
CA ARG A 191 -8.33 -13.10 3.68
C ARG A 191 -8.81 -12.07 4.70
N GLN A 192 -10.10 -11.75 4.65
CA GLN A 192 -10.77 -10.92 5.63
C GLN A 192 -11.73 -11.79 6.44
N THR A 193 -11.62 -11.70 7.76
CA THR A 193 -12.51 -12.39 8.72
C THR A 193 -13.09 -11.35 9.69
N HIS A 194 -14.32 -11.58 10.14
CA HIS A 194 -14.96 -10.69 11.10
C HIS A 194 -14.85 -11.29 12.52
N ARG A 195 -14.17 -10.60 13.45
CA ARG A 195 -14.03 -11.02 14.85
C ARG A 195 -14.25 -9.81 15.78
N ASP A 196 -15.06 -9.98 16.83
CA ASP A 196 -15.31 -8.97 17.87
C ASP A 196 -15.76 -7.59 17.34
N GLY A 197 -16.48 -7.56 16.22
CA GLY A 197 -16.93 -6.32 15.57
C GLY A 197 -15.84 -5.59 14.77
N GLN A 198 -14.69 -6.23 14.53
CA GLN A 198 -13.58 -5.70 13.74
C GLN A 198 -13.27 -6.58 12.53
N ASP A 199 -12.91 -5.93 11.43
CA ASP A 199 -12.43 -6.61 10.22
C ASP A 199 -10.93 -6.89 10.32
N LEU A 200 -10.58 -8.18 10.41
CA LEU A 200 -9.19 -8.63 10.41
C LEU A 200 -8.79 -8.97 8.98
N PHE A 201 -7.73 -8.31 8.49
CA PHE A 201 -7.12 -8.61 7.21
C PHE A 201 -5.83 -9.39 7.43
N GLN A 202 -5.67 -10.51 6.75
CA GLN A 202 -4.42 -11.25 6.74
C GLN A 202 -3.98 -11.51 5.31
N LYS A 203 -2.74 -11.09 5.00
CA LYS A 203 -2.13 -11.29 3.70
C LYS A 203 -1.96 -12.78 3.39
N LEU A 204 -2.42 -13.19 2.21
CA LEU A 204 -2.23 -14.54 1.72
C LEU A 204 -0.86 -14.70 1.05
N PRO A 205 -0.08 -15.74 1.40
CA PRO A 205 1.07 -16.17 0.63
C PRO A 205 0.71 -16.39 -0.85
N LEU A 206 1.65 -16.08 -1.76
CA LEU A 206 1.42 -16.25 -3.20
C LEU A 206 1.21 -17.72 -3.61
N SER A 207 1.74 -18.65 -2.81
CA SER A 207 1.62 -20.10 -3.00
C SER A 207 0.31 -20.69 -2.45
N ASP A 208 -0.46 -19.93 -1.66
CA ASP A 208 -1.71 -20.44 -1.10
C ASP A 208 -2.76 -20.66 -2.19
N HIS A 209 -3.76 -21.48 -1.86
CA HIS A 209 -4.87 -21.82 -2.76
C HIS A 209 -6.19 -21.23 -2.25
N PRO A 210 -6.68 -20.11 -2.79
CA PRO A 210 -7.89 -19.44 -2.29
C PRO A 210 -9.15 -20.31 -2.31
N LEU A 211 -9.27 -21.24 -3.27
CA LEU A 211 -10.42 -22.14 -3.32
C LEU A 211 -10.43 -23.13 -2.14
N LEU A 212 -9.25 -23.61 -1.72
CA LEU A 212 -9.12 -24.46 -0.53
C LEU A 212 -9.55 -23.70 0.73
N LEU A 213 -9.10 -22.46 0.88
CA LEU A 213 -9.52 -21.61 2.01
C LEU A 213 -11.03 -21.39 2.03
N ARG A 214 -11.64 -21.17 0.86
CA ARG A 214 -13.10 -21.07 0.72
C ARG A 214 -13.81 -22.38 1.07
N LEU A 215 -13.28 -23.53 0.66
CA LEU A 215 -13.87 -24.83 1.00
C LEU A 215 -13.81 -25.11 2.50
N ILE A 216 -12.71 -24.72 3.16
CA ILE A 216 -12.54 -24.92 4.60
C ILE A 216 -13.47 -24.00 5.41
N ALA A 217 -13.58 -22.73 5.02
CA ALA A 217 -14.40 -21.73 5.71
C ALA A 217 -15.89 -21.80 5.36
N GLY A 218 -16.27 -22.44 4.24
CA GLY A 218 -17.66 -22.50 3.81
C GLY A 218 -18.12 -21.29 2.99
N PRO A 219 -19.41 -21.28 2.59
CA PRO A 219 -19.94 -20.28 1.64
C PRO A 219 -20.22 -18.92 2.28
N ASP A 220 -20.27 -18.83 3.60
CA ASP A 220 -20.59 -17.62 4.35
C ASP A 220 -19.52 -16.52 4.14
N PRO A 221 -19.89 -15.33 3.63
CA PRO A 221 -18.96 -14.22 3.48
C PRO A 221 -18.47 -13.62 4.81
N GLU A 222 -19.22 -13.79 5.91
CA GLU A 222 -18.82 -13.29 7.24
C GLU A 222 -17.68 -14.11 7.84
N GLN A 223 -17.63 -15.41 7.52
CA GLN A 223 -16.54 -16.29 7.96
C GLN A 223 -15.25 -16.06 7.18
N LEU A 224 -15.37 -15.74 5.89
CA LEU A 224 -14.23 -15.47 5.03
C LEU A 224 -14.67 -14.61 3.85
N SER A 225 -13.93 -13.55 3.56
CA SER A 225 -13.99 -12.81 2.31
C SER A 225 -12.58 -12.59 1.75
N PHE A 226 -12.46 -12.39 0.44
CA PHE A 226 -11.18 -12.09 -0.19
C PHE A 226 -11.14 -10.65 -0.65
N VAL A 227 -10.03 -9.97 -0.39
CA VAL A 227 -9.84 -8.56 -0.75
C VAL A 227 -8.49 -8.37 -1.41
N LEU A 228 -8.48 -7.83 -2.64
CA LEU A 228 -7.29 -7.40 -3.34
C LEU A 228 -7.01 -5.93 -2.96
N LYS A 229 -5.86 -5.68 -2.36
CA LYS A 229 -5.38 -4.33 -2.02
C LYS A 229 -4.03 -4.05 -2.68
N GLU A 230 -3.74 -2.77 -2.89
CA GLU A 230 -2.37 -2.31 -3.12
C GLU A 230 -1.61 -2.41 -1.79
N ASN A 231 -0.46 -3.07 -1.77
CA ASN A 231 0.54 -2.99 -0.70
C ASN A 231 1.04 -1.55 -0.67
N GLN A 232 0.29 -0.64 -0.05
CA GLN A 232 0.84 0.68 0.23
C GLN A 232 2.01 0.48 1.17
N THR A 233 3.20 0.91 0.75
CA THR A 233 4.37 1.03 1.60
C THR A 233 4.03 2.03 2.72
N GLY A 234 3.37 1.57 3.78
CA GLY A 234 2.91 2.44 4.88
C GLY A 234 1.70 1.97 5.69
N GLU A 235 0.87 1.03 5.20
CA GLU A 235 -0.21 0.46 6.04
C GLU A 235 0.39 -0.60 6.98
N VAL A 236 0.42 -0.30 8.28
CA VAL A 236 0.98 -1.18 9.31
C VAL A 236 -0.06 -2.22 9.73
N GLU A 237 0.26 -3.50 9.59
CA GLU A 237 -0.60 -4.60 10.07
C GLU A 237 -0.53 -4.70 11.60
N TRP A 238 -1.24 -3.81 12.31
CA TRP A 238 -1.19 -3.72 13.77
C TRP A 238 -1.51 -5.03 14.50
N HIS A 239 -2.37 -5.87 13.94
CA HIS A 239 -2.74 -7.17 14.52
C HIS A 239 -1.61 -8.21 14.50
N ALA A 240 -0.56 -7.99 13.71
CA ALA A 240 0.61 -8.87 13.68
C ALA A 240 1.57 -8.62 14.87
N PHE A 241 1.36 -7.53 15.62
CA PHE A 241 2.16 -7.19 16.79
C PHE A 241 1.48 -7.69 18.07
N SER A 242 2.28 -8.16 19.00
CA SER A 242 1.82 -8.53 20.33
C SER A 242 1.34 -7.31 21.12
N VAL A 243 0.48 -7.54 22.12
CA VAL A 243 -0.02 -6.46 23.00
C VAL A 243 1.11 -5.61 23.62
N PRO A 244 2.24 -6.19 24.10
CA PRO A 244 3.37 -5.40 24.58
C PRO A 244 4.01 -4.51 23.50
N GLU A 245 4.12 -4.98 22.26
CA GLU A 245 4.67 -4.20 21.15
C GLU A 245 3.73 -3.04 20.79
N LEU A 246 2.43 -3.29 20.73
CA LEU A 246 1.40 -2.26 20.55
C LEU A 246 1.48 -1.20 21.66
N GLN A 247 1.66 -1.62 22.91
CA GLN A 247 1.81 -0.70 24.03
C GLN A 247 3.09 0.14 23.92
N ASN A 248 4.18 -0.43 23.41
CA ASN A 248 5.41 0.30 23.14
C ASN A 248 5.20 1.38 22.06
N PHE A 249 4.54 1.03 20.95
CA PHE A 249 4.20 2.02 19.92
C PHE A 249 3.37 3.17 20.48
N LEU A 250 2.40 2.91 21.36
CA LEU A 250 1.64 3.97 22.03
C LEU A 250 2.53 4.90 22.86
N VAL A 251 3.50 4.34 23.60
CA VAL A 251 4.45 5.14 24.40
C VAL A 251 5.33 6.00 23.50
N ILE A 252 5.83 5.45 22.40
CA ILE A 252 6.64 6.18 21.41
C ILE A 252 5.82 7.33 20.82
N LEU A 253 4.59 7.06 20.38
CA LEU A 253 3.70 8.06 19.79
C LEU A 253 3.35 9.18 20.78
N GLN A 254 3.08 8.86 22.04
CA GLN A 254 2.83 9.87 23.08
C GLN A 254 4.05 10.76 23.32
N LYS A 255 5.25 10.16 23.33
CA LYS A 255 6.49 10.93 23.49
C LYS A 255 6.71 11.86 22.29
N GLU A 256 6.52 11.35 21.09
CA GLU A 256 6.66 12.11 19.84
C GLU A 256 5.64 13.26 19.75
N GLU A 257 4.39 13.01 20.16
CA GLU A 257 3.35 14.02 20.26
C GLU A 257 3.72 15.12 21.27
N ALA A 258 4.17 14.74 22.47
CA ALA A 258 4.60 15.69 23.50
C ALA A 258 5.82 16.52 23.07
N GLU A 259 6.72 15.96 22.28
CA GLU A 259 7.84 16.68 21.67
C GLU A 259 7.36 17.66 20.59
N ARG A 260 6.40 17.27 19.74
CA ARG A 260 5.80 18.17 18.74
C ARG A 260 5.06 19.34 19.39
N ILE A 261 4.26 19.09 20.43
CA ILE A 261 3.56 20.15 21.16
C ILE A 261 4.58 21.17 21.71
N ARG A 262 5.63 20.70 22.39
CA ARG A 262 6.69 21.59 22.91
C ARG A 262 7.37 22.39 21.81
N ALA A 263 7.67 21.77 20.67
CA ALA A 263 8.29 22.47 19.54
C ALA A 263 7.39 23.59 19.00
N VAL A 264 6.09 23.33 18.86
CA VAL A 264 5.10 24.32 18.41
C VAL A 264 4.97 25.46 19.43
N GLU A 265 4.88 25.16 20.73
CA GLU A 265 4.80 26.16 21.79
C GLU A 265 6.05 27.05 21.84
N GLN A 266 7.24 26.48 21.70
CA GLN A 266 8.48 27.24 21.63
C GLN A 266 8.50 28.16 20.41
N LYS A 267 8.13 27.65 19.22
CA LYS A 267 8.07 28.45 17.98
C LYS A 267 7.10 29.61 18.13
N TYR A 268 5.90 29.36 18.68
CA TYR A 268 4.92 30.40 18.97
C TYR A 268 5.46 31.45 19.94
N THR A 269 6.12 31.00 21.03
CA THR A 269 6.69 31.90 22.05
C THR A 269 7.76 32.82 21.45
N VAL A 270 8.66 32.27 20.64
CA VAL A 270 9.70 33.05 19.94
C VAL A 270 9.06 34.07 19.00
N TYR A 271 8.10 33.64 18.19
CA TYR A 271 7.43 34.53 17.23
C TYR A 271 6.66 35.65 17.92
N ARG A 272 5.95 35.32 19.00
CA ARG A 272 5.23 36.30 19.83
C ARG A 272 6.17 37.35 20.42
N LYS A 273 7.34 36.96 20.94
CA LYS A 273 8.34 37.90 21.47
C LYS A 273 8.86 38.85 20.39
N LYS A 274 9.18 38.32 19.20
CA LYS A 274 9.63 39.15 18.05
C LYS A 274 8.55 40.15 17.65
N LEU A 275 7.29 39.72 17.58
CA LEU A 275 6.17 40.61 17.26
C LEU A 275 5.99 41.71 18.30
N GLN A 276 6.10 41.39 19.58
CA GLN A 276 6.02 42.38 20.67
C GLN A 276 7.16 43.40 20.60
N GLN A 277 8.38 42.97 20.29
CA GLN A 277 9.52 43.88 20.11
C GLN A 277 9.31 44.82 18.92
N ALA A 278 8.84 44.31 17.79
CA ALA A 278 8.53 45.13 16.62
C ALA A 278 7.43 46.17 16.91
N LEU A 279 6.40 45.80 17.66
CA LEU A 279 5.34 46.72 18.08
C LEU A 279 5.87 47.83 19.00
N GLN A 280 6.76 47.50 19.94
CA GLN A 280 7.36 48.51 20.83
C GLN A 280 8.23 49.52 20.07
N GLN A 281 8.98 49.06 19.06
CA GLN A 281 9.81 49.92 18.21
C GLN A 281 9.00 50.87 17.32
N HIS A 282 7.72 50.56 17.07
CA HIS A 282 6.80 51.37 16.26
C HIS A 282 5.85 52.26 17.09
N THR A 283 6.05 52.34 18.40
CA THR A 283 5.30 53.27 19.27
C THR A 283 5.95 54.67 19.15
N PRO A 284 5.24 55.70 18.63
CA PRO A 284 5.80 57.03 18.38
C PRO A 284 6.14 57.81 19.66
#